data_AF-A0A2I0NW70-F1
#
_entry.id   AF-A0A2I0NW70-F1
#
_cell.length_a   1.000
_cell.length_b   1.000
_cell.length_c   1.000
_cell.angle_alpha   90.00
_cell.angle_beta   90.00
_cell.angle_gamma   90.00
#
_symmetry.space_group_name_H-M   'P 1'
#
loop_
_entity.id
_entity.type
_entity.pdbx_description
1 polymer ?
#
loop_
_entity_poly.entity_id
_entity_poly.type
_entity_poly.pdbx_seq_one_letter_code
_entity_poly.pdbx_strand_id
1 'polypeptide(L)'
;MDGNLQMKQKIDSAISSGDLRELEKVVSDISETQTRKEKKSLYEQMNAALVEAAFDEAQPELLSQLVEPTKEEIFALARRAATLYSEKKDEAWFSVIFTLVDKLDRKSHQSDILAGISRDLVQAGVDTGDIHYIERGGEAFDKISIRKYRSAILSEIIPLFIQYGQKHHNVDIMQYALQMLPEIGDISRQSQLHADVARAIAGSGIESGNINLVISGLSSATEINQKIRRTNSIADIVDATWKSSLKKEISDVEQIIDSLPDLPEERLTEVLAILTEQLLDRQRDKKQVYSKLLRIDDEKLWAGQTLVLELLKKAERSGDRWFLEKAFEFNARGVGETQLPIEEIVLSGIAVVEKSGNPTILLDITPLIDESCDAAKAAQLYRQITDALS
;
A
#
# COMPACT_ATOMS: atom_id res chain seq x y z
N MET A 1 5.60 62.54 -5.04
CA MET A 1 6.60 61.83 -4.22
C MET A 1 6.23 61.82 -2.74
N ASP A 2 5.63 62.88 -2.17
CA ASP A 2 5.17 62.91 -0.76
C ASP A 2 4.13 61.85 -0.36
N GLY A 3 3.14 61.57 -1.22
CA GLY A 3 2.06 60.64 -0.87
C GLY A 3 2.50 59.19 -0.63
N ASN A 4 3.57 58.74 -1.30
CA ASN A 4 4.10 57.37 -1.13
C ASN A 4 4.85 57.22 0.22
N LEU A 5 5.53 58.29 0.65
CA LEU A 5 6.22 58.34 1.95
C LEU A 5 5.23 58.39 3.12
N GLN A 6 4.14 59.15 2.97
CA GLN A 6 3.06 59.18 3.96
C GLN A 6 2.32 57.84 4.08
N MET A 7 2.07 57.16 2.94
CA MET A 7 1.40 55.86 2.97
C MET A 7 2.26 54.79 3.63
N LYS A 8 3.58 54.80 3.36
CA LYS A 8 4.52 53.91 4.04
C LYS A 8 4.50 54.10 5.57
N GLN A 9 4.53 55.34 6.04
CA GLN A 9 4.43 55.63 7.48
C GLN A 9 3.10 55.16 8.10
N LYS A 10 1.99 55.25 7.35
CA LYS A 10 0.70 54.71 7.79
C LYS A 10 0.71 53.18 7.89
N ILE A 11 1.32 52.49 6.92
CA ILE A 11 1.49 51.03 6.94
C ILE A 11 2.30 50.63 8.18
N ASP A 12 3.48 51.20 8.36
CA ASP A 12 4.38 50.85 9.48
C ASP A 12 3.72 51.13 10.84
N SER A 13 2.97 52.24 10.95
CA SER A 13 2.22 52.58 12.17
C SER A 13 1.09 51.60 12.46
N ALA A 14 0.34 51.16 11.44
CA ALA A 14 -0.78 50.22 11.60
C ALA A 14 -0.28 48.80 11.91
N ILE A 15 0.89 48.41 11.39
CA ILE A 15 1.54 47.15 11.76
C ILE A 15 2.00 47.21 13.21
N SER A 16 2.68 48.29 13.60
CA SER A 16 3.20 48.48 14.97
C SER A 16 2.11 48.55 16.04
N SER A 17 0.90 49.00 15.69
CA SER A 17 -0.22 49.05 16.63
C SER A 17 -0.85 47.68 16.89
N GLY A 18 -0.65 46.72 15.99
CA GLY A 18 -1.27 45.39 16.03
C GLY A 18 -2.78 45.40 15.83
N ASP A 19 -3.40 46.54 15.49
CA ASP A 19 -4.84 46.64 15.27
C ASP A 19 -5.19 46.32 13.81
N LEU A 20 -5.80 45.15 13.59
CA LEU A 20 -6.25 44.71 12.27
C LEU A 20 -7.21 45.72 11.61
N ARG A 21 -7.97 46.51 12.38
CA ARG A 21 -8.87 47.54 11.83
C ARG A 21 -8.11 48.72 11.22
N GLU A 22 -6.95 49.05 11.78
CA GLU A 22 -6.09 50.07 11.21
C GLU A 22 -5.51 49.60 9.87
N LEU A 23 -5.14 48.32 9.78
CA LEU A 23 -4.70 47.71 8.52
C LEU A 23 -5.81 47.69 7.47
N GLU A 24 -7.05 47.32 7.83
CA GLU A 24 -8.21 47.40 6.93
C GLU A 24 -8.44 48.82 6.38
N LYS A 25 -8.26 49.84 7.24
CA LYS A 25 -8.36 51.24 6.83
C LYS A 25 -7.25 51.63 5.85
N VAL A 26 -6.01 51.18 6.09
CA VAL A 26 -4.89 51.39 5.15
C VAL A 26 -5.16 50.72 3.80
N VAL A 27 -5.73 49.52 3.79
CA VAL A 27 -6.15 48.84 2.55
C VAL A 27 -7.22 49.65 1.80
N SER A 28 -8.19 50.21 2.52
CA SER A 28 -9.22 51.09 1.95
C SER A 28 -8.60 52.34 1.33
N ASP A 29 -7.73 53.05 2.06
CA ASP A 29 -7.01 54.23 1.58
C ASP A 29 -6.22 53.93 0.28
N ILE A 30 -5.54 52.77 0.22
CA ILE A 30 -4.81 52.34 -0.99
C ILE A 30 -5.77 52.02 -2.14
N SER A 31 -6.94 51.45 -1.85
CA SER A 31 -7.93 51.09 -2.87
C SER A 31 -8.51 52.31 -3.60
N GLU A 32 -8.53 53.48 -2.95
CA GLU A 32 -9.00 54.77 -3.49
C GLU A 32 -7.96 55.45 -4.40
N THR A 33 -6.75 54.90 -4.53
CA THR A 33 -5.68 55.45 -5.37
C THR A 33 -6.05 55.40 -6.85
N GLN A 34 -5.82 56.49 -7.59
CA GLN A 34 -6.35 56.68 -8.95
C GLN A 34 -5.74 55.74 -10.01
N THR A 35 -4.48 55.29 -9.86
CA THR A 35 -3.82 54.45 -10.87
C THR A 35 -3.60 53.02 -10.41
N ARG A 36 -3.91 52.06 -11.30
CA ARG A 36 -3.70 50.62 -11.06
C ARG A 36 -2.24 50.29 -10.72
N LYS A 37 -1.29 50.99 -11.33
CA LYS A 37 0.15 50.77 -11.12
C LYS A 37 0.60 51.20 -9.72
N GLU A 38 0.13 52.36 -9.25
CA GLU A 38 0.42 52.83 -7.89
C GLU A 38 -0.24 51.96 -6.84
N LYS A 39 -1.51 51.59 -7.04
CA LYS A 39 -2.22 50.64 -6.16
C LYS A 39 -1.45 49.33 -6.00
N LYS A 40 -1.01 48.72 -7.11
CA LYS A 40 -0.21 47.48 -7.08
C LYS A 40 1.09 47.66 -6.31
N SER A 41 1.83 48.74 -6.56
CA SER A 41 3.09 49.03 -5.87
C SER A 41 2.90 49.28 -4.36
N LEU A 42 1.78 49.86 -3.94
CA LEU A 42 1.45 50.06 -2.54
C LEU A 42 1.07 48.74 -1.85
N TYR A 43 0.30 47.86 -2.51
CA TYR A 43 0.01 46.52 -1.99
C TYR A 43 1.27 45.66 -1.88
N GLU A 44 2.18 45.71 -2.86
CA GLU A 44 3.48 45.03 -2.78
C GLU A 44 4.29 45.50 -1.56
N GLN A 45 4.35 46.82 -1.31
CA GLN A 45 5.03 47.37 -0.13
C GLN A 45 4.36 46.96 1.19
N MET A 46 3.04 47.02 1.25
CA MET A 46 2.28 46.63 2.43
C MET A 46 2.44 45.13 2.73
N ASN A 47 2.29 44.28 1.72
CA ASN A 47 2.49 42.84 1.86
C ASN A 47 3.91 42.51 2.34
N ALA A 48 4.93 43.19 1.80
CA ALA A 48 6.31 43.00 2.25
C ALA A 48 6.49 43.34 3.73
N ALA A 49 5.95 44.47 4.20
CA ALA A 49 6.00 44.89 5.59
C ALA A 49 5.24 43.92 6.51
N LEU A 50 4.06 43.45 6.09
CA LEU A 50 3.28 42.43 6.83
C LEU A 50 4.04 41.11 6.95
N VAL A 51 4.71 40.66 5.88
CA VAL A 51 5.52 39.44 5.88
C VAL A 51 6.72 39.60 6.81
N GLU A 52 7.41 40.73 6.76
CA GLU A 52 8.54 41.02 7.66
C GLU A 52 8.10 40.97 9.12
N ALA A 53 7.08 41.74 9.49
CA ALA A 53 6.55 41.75 10.86
C ALA A 53 6.04 40.38 11.30
N ALA A 54 5.32 39.66 10.44
CA ALA A 54 4.79 38.35 10.79
C ALA A 54 5.91 37.36 11.18
N PHE A 55 6.98 37.30 10.39
CA PHE A 55 8.02 36.29 10.62
C PHE A 55 9.13 36.74 11.56
N ASP A 56 9.49 38.03 11.57
CA ASP A 56 10.60 38.55 12.36
C ASP A 56 10.15 38.93 13.78
N GLU A 57 8.89 39.35 13.94
CA GLU A 57 8.28 39.68 15.24
C GLU A 57 7.34 38.57 15.78
N ALA A 58 7.23 37.44 15.07
CA ALA A 58 6.40 36.29 15.44
C ALA A 58 4.90 36.60 15.59
N GLN A 59 4.33 37.36 14.64
CA GLN A 59 2.92 37.74 14.56
C GLN A 59 2.23 37.08 13.35
N PRO A 60 2.03 35.75 13.34
CA PRO A 60 1.47 35.02 12.20
C PRO A 60 0.11 35.56 11.73
N GLU A 61 -0.71 36.09 12.62
CA GLU A 61 -2.02 36.69 12.33
C GLU A 61 -1.98 37.79 11.27
N LEU A 62 -0.86 38.52 11.13
CA LEU A 62 -0.72 39.58 10.14
C LEU A 62 -0.78 39.05 8.69
N LEU A 63 -0.42 37.78 8.45
CA LEU A 63 -0.51 37.17 7.13
C LEU A 63 -1.96 37.05 6.63
N SER A 64 -2.95 37.13 7.53
CA SER A 64 -4.36 37.21 7.16
C SER A 64 -4.71 38.49 6.40
N GLN A 65 -3.88 39.53 6.50
CA GLN A 65 -4.13 40.86 5.92
C GLN A 65 -3.47 41.07 4.55
N LEU A 66 -2.77 40.06 4.02
CA LEU A 66 -2.18 40.15 2.68
C LEU A 66 -3.25 40.40 1.62
N VAL A 67 -2.97 41.35 0.72
CA VAL A 67 -3.89 41.77 -0.35
C VAL A 67 -3.36 41.32 -1.71
N GLU A 68 -4.21 40.65 -2.49
CA GLU A 68 -3.91 40.13 -3.84
C GLU A 68 -2.56 39.36 -3.95
N PRO A 69 -2.20 38.45 -3.00
CA PRO A 69 -0.95 37.71 -3.11
C PRO A 69 -0.98 36.73 -4.28
N THR A 70 0.17 36.56 -4.93
CA THR A 70 0.37 35.60 -6.01
C THR A 70 0.42 34.15 -5.48
N LYS A 71 0.27 33.17 -6.39
CA LYS A 71 0.40 31.75 -6.03
C LYS A 71 1.77 31.46 -5.44
N GLU A 72 2.81 31.99 -6.07
CA GLU A 72 4.21 31.77 -5.71
C GLU A 72 4.52 32.35 -4.32
N GLU A 73 3.99 33.54 -4.01
CA GLU A 73 4.09 34.14 -2.67
C GLU A 73 3.39 33.27 -1.63
N ILE A 74 2.12 32.89 -1.84
CA ILE A 74 1.40 32.02 -0.90
C ILE A 74 2.13 30.69 -0.69
N PHE A 75 2.67 30.09 -1.75
CA PHE A 75 3.45 28.86 -1.63
C PHE A 75 4.70 29.03 -0.77
N ALA A 76 5.49 30.08 -1.00
CA ALA A 76 6.68 30.36 -0.22
C ALA A 76 6.35 30.65 1.25
N LEU A 77 5.31 31.44 1.50
CA LEU A 77 4.87 31.81 2.85
C LEU A 77 4.31 30.61 3.61
N ALA A 78 3.48 29.79 2.98
CA ALA A 78 2.90 28.60 3.60
C ALA A 78 3.97 27.56 3.94
N ARG A 79 5.00 27.40 3.08
CA ARG A 79 6.17 26.58 3.41
C ARG A 79 6.98 27.15 4.57
N ARG A 80 7.25 28.46 4.59
CA ARG A 80 7.96 29.11 5.71
C ARG A 80 7.21 28.94 7.03
N ALA A 81 5.88 29.09 7.01
CA ALA A 81 5.01 28.83 8.15
C ALA A 81 5.07 27.37 8.60
N ALA A 82 5.02 26.41 7.68
CA ALA A 82 5.16 24.98 8.00
C ALA A 82 6.54 24.64 8.62
N THR A 83 7.62 25.27 8.13
CA THR A 83 8.95 25.14 8.73
C THR A 83 8.99 25.69 10.15
N LEU A 84 8.47 26.90 10.39
CA LEU A 84 8.43 27.48 11.73
C LEU A 84 7.54 26.68 12.70
N TYR A 85 6.42 26.17 12.20
CA TYR A 85 5.61 25.23 12.96
C TYR A 85 6.43 23.99 13.34
N SER A 86 7.17 23.42 12.38
CA SER A 86 8.01 22.25 12.63
C SER A 86 9.11 22.53 13.67
N GLU A 87 9.69 23.73 13.69
CA GLU A 87 10.73 24.12 14.64
C GLU A 87 10.20 24.47 16.03
N LYS A 88 9.06 25.18 16.12
CA LYS A 88 8.56 25.80 17.36
C LYS A 88 7.33 25.11 17.95
N LYS A 89 6.64 24.26 17.17
CA LYS A 89 5.35 23.63 17.51
C LYS A 89 4.27 24.62 17.94
N ASP A 90 4.31 25.81 17.35
CA ASP A 90 3.35 26.86 17.62
C ASP A 90 2.19 26.78 16.62
N GLU A 91 1.02 26.41 17.14
CA GLU A 91 -0.22 26.18 16.38
C GLU A 91 -0.70 27.40 15.58
N ALA A 92 -0.28 28.60 15.96
CA ALA A 92 -0.60 29.80 15.18
C ALA A 92 0.06 29.72 13.78
N TRP A 93 1.27 29.19 13.69
CA TRP A 93 1.97 28.96 12.42
C TRP A 93 1.37 27.84 11.58
N PHE A 94 0.79 26.81 12.21
CA PHE A 94 0.06 25.79 11.46
C PHE A 94 -1.27 26.35 10.93
N SER A 95 -2.02 27.07 11.76
CA SER A 95 -3.31 27.64 11.40
C SER A 95 -3.21 28.66 10.26
N VAL A 96 -2.13 29.45 10.21
CA VAL A 96 -1.94 30.46 9.17
C VAL A 96 -1.73 29.86 7.78
N ILE A 97 -1.27 28.61 7.67
CA ILE A 97 -1.14 27.90 6.38
C ILE A 97 -2.48 27.88 5.66
N PHE A 98 -3.56 27.52 6.36
CA PHE A 98 -4.90 27.46 5.78
C PHE A 98 -5.41 28.86 5.42
N THR A 99 -5.14 29.85 6.27
CA THR A 99 -5.48 31.25 6.00
C THR A 99 -4.82 31.77 4.73
N LEU A 100 -3.54 31.44 4.53
CA LEU A 100 -2.78 31.79 3.33
C LEU A 100 -3.33 31.07 2.09
N VAL A 101 -3.58 29.76 2.20
CA VAL A 101 -4.10 28.95 1.10
C VAL A 101 -5.50 29.42 0.66
N ASP A 102 -6.36 29.81 1.60
CA ASP A 102 -7.72 30.28 1.32
C ASP A 102 -7.76 31.61 0.56
N LYS A 103 -6.67 32.36 0.52
CA LYS A 103 -6.54 33.57 -0.33
C LYS A 103 -6.41 33.25 -1.83
N LEU A 104 -6.18 32.00 -2.20
CA LEU A 104 -6.08 31.60 -3.61
C LEU A 104 -7.45 31.26 -4.19
N ASP A 105 -7.83 31.90 -5.30
CA ASP A 105 -9.12 31.65 -5.96
C ASP A 105 -9.28 30.23 -6.50
N ARG A 106 -8.17 29.61 -6.93
CA ARG A 106 -8.19 28.31 -7.61
C ARG A 106 -7.98 27.16 -6.64
N LYS A 107 -9.00 26.31 -6.48
CA LYS A 107 -8.93 25.05 -5.70
C LYS A 107 -7.78 24.12 -6.10
N SER A 108 -7.35 24.16 -7.35
CA SER A 108 -6.18 23.41 -7.80
C SER A 108 -4.88 23.92 -7.21
N HIS A 109 -4.71 25.25 -7.10
CA HIS A 109 -3.54 25.82 -6.44
C HIS A 109 -3.59 25.54 -4.94
N GLN A 110 -4.76 25.66 -4.32
CA GLN A 110 -4.93 25.32 -2.90
C GLN A 110 -4.52 23.87 -2.62
N SER A 111 -5.04 22.93 -3.42
CA SER A 111 -4.74 21.50 -3.30
C SER A 111 -3.27 21.17 -3.53
N ASP A 112 -2.62 21.84 -4.48
CA ASP A 112 -1.18 21.70 -4.80
C ASP A 112 -0.30 22.06 -3.59
N ILE A 113 -0.57 23.22 -2.96
CA ILE A 113 0.18 23.68 -1.79
C ILE A 113 -0.04 22.77 -0.58
N LEU A 114 -1.30 22.42 -0.30
CA LEU A 114 -1.65 21.53 0.81
C LEU A 114 -1.07 20.13 0.65
N ALA A 115 -0.99 19.60 -0.57
CA ALA A 115 -0.30 18.35 -0.86
C ALA A 115 1.19 18.42 -0.48
N GLY A 116 1.88 19.47 -0.91
CA GLY A 116 3.29 19.68 -0.55
C GLY A 116 3.51 19.76 0.96
N ILE A 117 2.68 20.53 1.67
CA ILE A 117 2.77 20.70 3.12
C ILE A 117 2.46 19.38 3.86
N SER A 118 1.42 18.67 3.43
CA SER A 118 1.07 17.36 4.00
C SER A 118 2.27 16.40 3.95
N ARG A 119 2.91 16.28 2.77
CA ARG A 119 4.10 15.44 2.61
C ARG A 119 5.28 15.92 3.45
N ASP A 120 5.56 17.23 3.45
CA ASP A 120 6.69 17.80 4.19
C ASP A 120 6.55 17.55 5.71
N LEU A 121 5.32 17.66 6.25
CA LEU A 121 5.03 17.35 7.66
C LEU A 121 5.10 15.84 7.97
N VAL A 122 4.54 14.99 7.11
CA VAL A 122 4.68 13.52 7.29
C VAL A 122 6.15 13.12 7.29
N GLN A 123 6.95 13.65 6.36
CA GLN A 123 8.39 13.40 6.30
C GLN A 123 9.09 13.85 7.59
N ALA A 124 8.77 15.03 8.12
CA ALA A 124 9.31 15.49 9.39
C ALA A 124 8.97 14.52 10.54
N GLY A 125 7.76 13.95 10.56
CA GLY A 125 7.38 12.92 11.52
C GLY A 125 8.18 11.62 11.37
N VAL A 126 8.46 11.19 10.14
CA VAL A 126 9.35 10.04 9.86
C VAL A 126 10.78 10.28 10.36
N ASP A 127 11.31 11.46 10.09
CA ASP A 127 12.70 11.79 10.40
C ASP A 127 12.91 11.90 11.91
N THR A 128 11.99 12.58 12.59
CA THR A 128 12.06 12.85 14.04
C THR A 128 11.49 11.73 14.91
N GLY A 129 10.59 10.90 14.38
CA GLY A 129 9.82 9.92 15.13
C GLY A 129 8.58 10.47 15.84
N ASP A 130 8.29 11.77 15.69
CA ASP A 130 7.15 12.42 16.32
C ASP A 130 5.88 12.27 15.47
N ILE A 131 4.93 11.47 15.97
CA ILE A 131 3.66 11.19 15.30
C ILE A 131 2.81 12.45 15.10
N HIS A 132 3.02 13.48 15.92
CA HIS A 132 2.23 14.70 15.83
C HIS A 132 2.39 15.42 14.49
N TYR A 133 3.59 15.36 13.88
CA TYR A 133 3.77 15.91 12.53
C TYR A 133 3.02 15.09 11.47
N ILE A 134 2.89 13.78 11.66
CA ILE A 134 2.09 12.92 10.78
C ILE A 134 0.61 13.27 10.88
N GLU A 135 0.11 13.47 12.10
CA GLU A 135 -1.28 13.90 12.34
C GLU A 135 -1.58 15.23 11.64
N ARG A 136 -0.70 16.22 11.78
CA ARG A 136 -0.82 17.53 11.12
C ARG A 136 -0.69 17.45 9.61
N GLY A 137 0.18 16.55 9.12
CA GLY A 137 0.24 16.21 7.70
C GLY A 137 -1.08 15.63 7.19
N GLY A 138 -1.75 14.80 8.00
CA GLY A 138 -3.10 14.28 7.75
C GLY A 138 -4.15 15.39 7.70
N GLU A 139 -4.13 16.33 8.65
CA GLU A 139 -5.05 17.48 8.63
C GLU A 139 -4.90 18.35 7.37
N ALA A 140 -3.66 18.58 6.93
CA ALA A 140 -3.41 19.27 5.66
C ALA A 140 -3.93 18.47 4.46
N PHE A 141 -3.76 17.14 4.47
CA PHE A 141 -4.29 16.23 3.44
C PHE A 141 -5.83 16.29 3.37
N ASP A 142 -6.52 16.32 4.50
CA ASP A 142 -7.98 16.35 4.55
C ASP A 142 -8.59 17.62 3.94
N LYS A 143 -7.82 18.72 3.90
CA LYS A 143 -8.23 19.97 3.23
C LYS A 143 -8.03 19.95 1.72
N ILE A 144 -7.35 18.94 1.16
CA ILE A 144 -7.18 18.79 -0.29
C ILE A 144 -8.51 18.41 -0.92
N SER A 145 -9.10 19.34 -1.68
CA SER A 145 -10.43 19.16 -2.29
C SER A 145 -10.40 18.46 -3.65
N ILE A 146 -9.29 18.53 -4.39
CA ILE A 146 -9.18 17.94 -5.72
C ILE A 146 -8.62 16.52 -5.66
N ARG A 147 -9.43 15.54 -6.08
CA ARG A 147 -9.09 14.10 -6.12
C ARG A 147 -7.75 13.79 -6.80
N LYS A 148 -7.42 14.48 -7.91
CA LYS A 148 -6.13 14.31 -8.60
C LYS A 148 -4.94 14.52 -7.65
N TYR A 149 -4.98 15.58 -6.83
CA TYR A 149 -3.90 15.88 -5.90
C TYR A 149 -3.91 14.93 -4.70
N ARG A 150 -5.09 14.53 -4.20
CA ARG A 150 -5.23 13.50 -3.15
C ARG A 150 -4.57 12.18 -3.60
N SER A 151 -4.94 11.68 -4.78
CA SER A 151 -4.38 10.45 -5.34
C SER A 151 -2.86 10.54 -5.55
N ALA A 152 -2.37 11.68 -6.05
CA ALA A 152 -0.94 11.86 -6.30
C ALA A 152 -0.15 11.86 -4.98
N ILE A 153 -0.60 12.62 -3.98
CA ILE A 153 0.16 12.78 -2.74
C ILE A 153 0.15 11.52 -1.88
N LEU A 154 -0.93 10.73 -1.90
CA LEU A 154 -0.95 9.42 -1.24
C LEU A 154 0.08 8.45 -1.80
N SER A 155 0.40 8.58 -3.10
CA SER A 155 1.45 7.77 -3.72
C SER A 155 2.85 8.08 -3.16
N GLU A 156 3.03 9.24 -2.52
CA GLU A 156 4.25 9.69 -1.85
C GLU A 156 4.20 9.44 -0.33
N ILE A 157 3.05 9.69 0.32
CA ILE A 157 2.88 9.61 1.77
C ILE A 157 2.76 8.16 2.29
N ILE A 158 2.12 7.25 1.57
CA ILE A 158 1.98 5.85 2.04
C ILE A 158 3.34 5.16 2.28
N PRO A 159 4.35 5.28 1.38
CA PRO A 159 5.70 4.81 1.68
C PRO A 159 6.30 5.38 2.97
N LEU A 160 6.00 6.65 3.30
CA LEU A 160 6.45 7.29 4.54
C LEU A 160 5.77 6.68 5.77
N PHE A 161 4.47 6.34 5.68
CA PHE A 161 3.78 5.62 6.75
C PHE A 161 4.36 4.23 7.00
N ILE A 162 4.71 3.50 5.92
CA ILE A 162 5.41 2.22 6.04
C ILE A 162 6.75 2.42 6.76
N GLN A 163 7.54 3.39 6.32
CA GLN A 163 8.85 3.69 6.91
C GLN A 163 8.73 4.06 8.40
N TYR A 164 7.79 4.94 8.76
CA TYR A 164 7.53 5.29 10.15
C TYR A 164 7.13 4.07 10.97
N GLY A 165 6.15 3.30 10.48
CA GLY A 165 5.63 2.13 11.17
C GLY A 165 6.70 1.08 11.41
N GLN A 166 7.60 0.85 10.45
CA GLN A 166 8.71 -0.10 10.59
C GLN A 166 9.76 0.42 11.59
N LYS A 167 10.19 1.68 11.44
CA LYS A 167 11.23 2.30 12.28
C LYS A 167 10.81 2.42 13.75
N HIS A 168 9.52 2.68 13.99
CA HIS A 168 8.98 2.96 15.32
C HIS A 168 8.04 1.86 15.84
N HIS A 169 7.96 0.71 15.16
CA HIS A 169 7.08 -0.42 15.48
C HIS A 169 5.61 -0.01 15.67
N ASN A 170 5.13 0.94 14.86
CA ASN A 170 3.77 1.44 14.89
C ASN A 170 2.96 0.80 13.75
N VAL A 171 2.21 -0.25 14.07
CA VAL A 171 1.37 -0.95 13.08
C VAL A 171 0.11 -0.15 12.74
N ASP A 172 -0.40 0.64 13.68
CA ASP A 172 -1.62 1.43 13.49
C ASP A 172 -1.47 2.43 12.33
N ILE A 173 -0.27 3.01 12.14
CA ILE A 173 -0.02 3.90 11.00
C ILE A 173 -0.03 3.17 9.65
N MET A 174 0.35 1.89 9.62
CA MET A 174 0.28 1.07 8.41
C MET A 174 -1.17 0.64 8.12
N GLN A 175 -1.95 0.36 9.16
CA GLN A 175 -3.39 0.11 9.03
C GLN A 175 -4.11 1.35 8.53
N TYR A 176 -3.75 2.53 9.03
CA TYR A 176 -4.24 3.80 8.50
C TYR A 176 -3.86 3.96 7.02
N ALA A 177 -2.62 3.62 6.64
CA ALA A 177 -2.21 3.63 5.24
C ALA A 177 -3.08 2.73 4.34
N LEU A 178 -3.49 1.53 4.82
CA LEU A 178 -4.41 0.66 4.08
C LEU A 178 -5.76 1.34 3.81
N GLN A 179 -6.32 2.04 4.79
CA GLN A 179 -7.61 2.73 4.68
C GLN A 179 -7.59 3.85 3.64
N MET A 180 -6.41 4.43 3.36
CA MET A 180 -6.24 5.51 2.39
C MET A 180 -6.02 5.02 0.95
N LEU A 181 -5.61 3.77 0.75
CA LEU A 181 -5.35 3.20 -0.59
C LEU A 181 -6.51 3.36 -1.59
N PRO A 182 -7.79 3.21 -1.21
CA PRO A 182 -8.94 3.40 -2.12
C PRO A 182 -8.99 4.77 -2.81
N GLU A 183 -8.34 5.80 -2.25
CA GLU A 183 -8.31 7.14 -2.82
C GLU A 183 -7.28 7.30 -3.96
N ILE A 184 -6.40 6.31 -4.16
CA ILE A 184 -5.45 6.30 -5.27
C ILE A 184 -6.16 5.82 -6.53
N GLY A 185 -6.28 6.70 -7.53
CA GLY A 185 -6.99 6.40 -8.78
C GLY A 185 -6.24 5.49 -9.75
N ASP A 186 -4.91 5.42 -9.66
CA ASP A 186 -4.11 4.47 -10.46
C ASP A 186 -4.11 3.10 -9.79
N ILE A 187 -4.85 2.15 -10.37
CA ILE A 187 -5.01 0.78 -9.86
C ILE A 187 -3.68 0.05 -9.74
N SER A 188 -2.74 0.28 -10.66
CA SER A 188 -1.43 -0.36 -10.65
C SER A 188 -0.60 0.14 -9.47
N ARG A 189 -0.58 1.47 -9.27
CA ARG A 189 0.11 2.10 -8.14
C ARG A 189 -0.54 1.73 -6.81
N GLN A 190 -1.87 1.75 -6.75
CA GLN A 190 -2.64 1.32 -5.58
C GLN A 190 -2.30 -0.12 -5.20
N SER A 191 -2.34 -1.05 -6.16
CA SER A 191 -2.03 -2.46 -5.90
C SER A 191 -0.58 -2.67 -5.46
N GLN A 192 0.37 -1.90 -6.02
CA GLN A 192 1.77 -1.90 -5.57
C GLN A 192 1.89 -1.47 -4.11
N LEU A 193 1.32 -0.33 -3.75
CA LEU A 193 1.39 0.18 -2.38
C LEU A 193 0.64 -0.71 -1.39
N HIS A 194 -0.49 -1.31 -1.79
CA HIS A 194 -1.20 -2.30 -0.98
C HIS A 194 -0.30 -3.50 -0.64
N ALA A 195 0.39 -4.05 -1.64
CA ALA A 195 1.36 -5.13 -1.40
C ALA A 195 2.50 -4.71 -0.46
N ASP A 196 2.99 -3.47 -0.59
CA ASP A 196 4.06 -2.95 0.25
C ASP A 196 3.60 -2.81 1.72
N VAL A 197 2.40 -2.27 1.95
CA VAL A 197 1.82 -2.14 3.30
C VAL A 197 1.51 -3.51 3.91
N ALA A 198 0.88 -4.42 3.16
CA ALA A 198 0.55 -5.77 3.64
C ALA A 198 1.80 -6.56 4.06
N ARG A 199 2.87 -6.48 3.25
CA ARG A 199 4.17 -7.08 3.58
C ARG A 199 4.83 -6.42 4.79
N ALA A 200 4.71 -5.09 4.94
CA ALA A 200 5.26 -4.39 6.10
C ALA A 200 4.56 -4.79 7.41
N ILE A 201 3.23 -4.89 7.42
CA ILE A 201 2.45 -5.34 8.58
C ILE A 201 2.86 -6.76 8.97
N ALA A 202 2.93 -7.68 7.99
CA ALA A 202 3.38 -9.04 8.24
C ALA A 202 4.83 -9.08 8.74
N GLY A 203 5.72 -8.25 8.18
CA GLY A 203 7.10 -8.08 8.62
C GLY A 203 7.20 -7.69 10.09
N SER A 204 6.40 -6.73 10.54
CA SER A 204 6.32 -6.38 11.98
C SER A 204 5.81 -7.53 12.83
N GLY A 205 4.88 -8.35 12.33
CA GLY A 205 4.45 -9.59 12.97
C GLY A 205 5.57 -10.61 13.11
N ILE A 206 6.37 -10.79 12.04
CA ILE A 206 7.54 -11.68 12.04
C ILE A 206 8.59 -11.22 13.05
N GLU A 207 8.95 -9.93 13.04
CA GLU A 207 9.94 -9.35 13.95
C GLU A 207 9.53 -9.44 15.41
N SER A 208 8.24 -9.23 15.70
CA SER A 208 7.68 -9.30 17.06
C SER A 208 7.31 -10.71 17.52
N GLY A 209 7.38 -11.72 16.63
CA GLY A 209 6.91 -13.08 16.93
C GLY A 209 5.39 -13.17 17.12
N ASN A 210 4.63 -12.29 16.48
CA ASN A 210 3.17 -12.23 16.56
C ASN A 210 2.54 -12.76 15.27
N ILE A 211 2.07 -14.02 15.30
CA ILE A 211 1.42 -14.64 14.14
C ILE A 211 0.13 -13.93 13.72
N ASN A 212 -0.61 -13.31 14.65
CA ASN A 212 -1.86 -12.62 14.29
C ASN A 212 -1.61 -11.40 13.40
N LEU A 213 -0.46 -10.73 13.57
CA LEU A 213 -0.06 -9.65 12.66
C LEU A 213 0.36 -10.18 11.28
N VAL A 214 0.98 -11.37 11.22
CA VAL A 214 1.24 -12.05 9.94
C VAL A 214 -0.06 -12.39 9.24
N ILE A 215 -1.04 -12.94 9.96
CA ILE A 215 -2.37 -13.27 9.43
C ILE A 215 -3.10 -12.01 8.96
N SER A 216 -2.98 -10.89 9.70
CA SER A 216 -3.52 -9.59 9.27
C SER A 216 -2.87 -9.11 7.97
N GLY A 217 -1.55 -9.25 7.82
CA GLY A 217 -0.84 -8.94 6.56
C GLY A 217 -1.25 -9.87 5.41
N LEU A 218 -1.45 -11.17 5.67
CA LEU A 218 -1.98 -12.12 4.68
C LEU A 218 -3.39 -11.74 4.24
N SER A 219 -4.28 -11.50 5.20
CA SER A 219 -5.65 -11.04 4.93
C SER A 219 -5.65 -9.78 4.06
N SER A 220 -4.84 -8.78 4.43
CA SER A 220 -4.70 -7.56 3.63
C SER A 220 -4.18 -7.86 2.21
N ALA A 221 -3.20 -8.75 2.06
CA ALA A 221 -2.68 -9.12 0.74
C ALA A 221 -3.77 -9.73 -0.16
N THR A 222 -4.73 -10.49 0.40
CA THR A 222 -5.82 -11.09 -0.41
C THR A 222 -6.77 -10.07 -1.05
N GLU A 223 -6.81 -8.83 -0.53
CA GLU A 223 -7.64 -7.75 -1.05
C GLU A 223 -7.01 -7.02 -2.26
N ILE A 224 -5.76 -7.33 -2.60
CA ILE A 224 -5.07 -6.71 -3.73
C ILE A 224 -5.76 -7.08 -5.04
N ASN A 225 -6.23 -6.09 -5.80
CA ASN A 225 -7.02 -6.29 -7.03
C ASN A 225 -6.24 -7.02 -8.16
N GLN A 226 -4.94 -6.77 -8.28
CA GLN A 226 -4.11 -7.41 -9.31
C GLN A 226 -3.65 -8.81 -8.90
N LYS A 227 -4.16 -9.85 -9.58
CA LYS A 227 -3.90 -11.27 -9.26
C LYS A 227 -2.41 -11.62 -9.09
N ILE A 228 -1.58 -11.33 -10.09
CA ILE A 228 -0.14 -11.65 -10.03
C ILE A 228 0.51 -11.02 -8.79
N ARG A 229 0.15 -9.76 -8.51
CA ARG A 229 0.73 -9.01 -7.39
C ARG A 229 0.23 -9.52 -6.04
N ARG A 230 -1.05 -9.88 -5.96
CA ARG A 230 -1.65 -10.52 -4.79
C ARG A 230 -0.95 -11.83 -4.45
N THR A 231 -0.87 -12.75 -5.42
CA THR A 231 -0.22 -14.07 -5.23
C THR A 231 1.25 -13.92 -4.82
N ASN A 232 1.99 -13.01 -5.47
CA ASN A 232 3.38 -12.74 -5.11
C ASN A 232 3.51 -12.17 -3.68
N SER A 233 2.62 -11.24 -3.30
CA SER A 233 2.64 -10.66 -1.96
C SER A 233 2.35 -11.71 -0.88
N ILE A 234 1.38 -12.60 -1.12
CA ILE A 234 1.07 -13.72 -0.22
C ILE A 234 2.28 -14.66 -0.12
N ALA A 235 2.89 -15.01 -1.25
CA ALA A 235 4.07 -15.88 -1.30
C ALA A 235 5.26 -15.29 -0.54
N ASP A 236 5.54 -14.00 -0.71
CA ASP A 236 6.60 -13.29 0.01
C ASP A 236 6.38 -13.35 1.53
N ILE A 237 5.15 -13.09 1.99
CA ILE A 237 4.80 -13.12 3.42
C ILE A 237 4.98 -14.54 3.99
N VAL A 238 4.43 -15.54 3.31
CA VAL A 238 4.52 -16.94 3.75
C VAL A 238 5.99 -17.38 3.79
N ASP A 239 6.76 -17.14 2.73
CA ASP A 239 8.17 -17.52 2.63
C ASP A 239 9.03 -16.90 3.73
N ALA A 240 8.83 -15.60 4.01
CA ALA A 240 9.51 -14.88 5.08
C ALA A 240 9.13 -15.43 6.46
N THR A 241 7.84 -15.70 6.70
CA THR A 241 7.37 -16.25 7.97
C THR A 241 7.96 -17.62 8.23
N TRP A 242 8.04 -18.49 7.22
CA TRP A 242 8.67 -19.80 7.33
C TRP A 242 10.18 -19.74 7.63
N LYS A 243 10.86 -18.66 7.23
CA LYS A 243 12.29 -18.42 7.54
C LYS A 243 12.51 -17.84 8.94
N SER A 244 11.45 -17.53 9.68
CA SER A 244 11.49 -16.89 10.99
C SER A 244 11.30 -17.86 12.17
N SER A 245 11.18 -17.31 13.39
CA SER A 245 10.79 -18.05 14.58
C SER A 245 9.37 -18.62 14.49
N LEU A 246 8.48 -18.01 13.70
CA LEU A 246 7.08 -18.39 13.49
C LEU A 246 6.87 -19.58 12.54
N LYS A 247 7.94 -20.31 12.20
CA LYS A 247 7.89 -21.43 11.26
C LYS A 247 6.93 -22.55 11.69
N LYS A 248 6.67 -22.72 12.99
CA LYS A 248 5.78 -23.79 13.48
C LYS A 248 4.33 -23.38 13.25
N GLU A 249 4.01 -22.14 13.58
CA GLU A 249 2.71 -21.50 13.46
C GLU A 249 2.28 -21.43 12.00
N ILE A 250 3.13 -20.91 11.10
CA ILE A 250 2.81 -20.85 9.66
C ILE A 250 2.74 -22.23 8.99
N SER A 251 3.31 -23.26 9.61
CA SER A 251 3.18 -24.64 9.12
C SER A 251 1.86 -25.30 9.50
N ASP A 252 1.06 -24.66 10.35
CA ASP A 252 -0.29 -25.05 10.69
C ASP A 252 -1.28 -24.42 9.70
N VAL A 253 -1.32 -24.98 8.50
CA VAL A 253 -2.09 -24.45 7.37
C VAL A 253 -3.59 -24.37 7.70
N GLU A 254 -4.12 -25.36 8.43
CA GLU A 254 -5.52 -25.39 8.90
C GLU A 254 -5.81 -24.14 9.74
N GLN A 255 -5.01 -23.92 10.79
CA GLN A 255 -5.19 -22.78 11.69
C GLN A 255 -5.06 -21.44 10.96
N ILE A 256 -4.11 -21.31 10.02
CA ILE A 256 -3.94 -20.07 9.25
C ILE A 256 -5.17 -19.80 8.39
N ILE A 257 -5.68 -20.81 7.68
CA ILE A 257 -6.88 -20.67 6.84
C ILE A 257 -8.11 -20.32 7.69
N ASP A 258 -8.28 -20.95 8.85
CA ASP A 258 -9.42 -20.68 9.75
C ASP A 258 -9.37 -19.30 10.41
N SER A 259 -8.18 -18.71 10.49
CA SER A 259 -7.98 -17.39 11.09
C SER A 259 -8.13 -16.24 10.08
N LEU A 260 -8.24 -16.55 8.78
CA LEU A 260 -8.56 -15.54 7.77
C LEU A 260 -10.06 -15.21 7.86
N PRO A 261 -10.44 -13.93 7.72
CA PRO A 261 -11.84 -13.51 7.73
C PRO A 261 -12.62 -14.11 6.55
N ASP A 262 -13.94 -13.89 6.48
CA ASP A 262 -14.86 -14.42 5.45
C ASP A 262 -14.47 -14.02 4.01
N LEU A 263 -13.41 -14.65 3.49
CA LEU A 263 -12.85 -14.43 2.17
C LEU A 263 -13.59 -15.30 1.15
N PRO A 264 -13.74 -14.82 -0.10
CA PRO A 264 -14.22 -15.66 -1.19
C PRO A 264 -13.34 -16.90 -1.37
N GLU A 265 -13.95 -18.02 -1.74
CA GLU A 265 -13.26 -19.31 -1.94
C GLU A 265 -12.04 -19.19 -2.86
N GLU A 266 -12.14 -18.42 -3.96
CA GLU A 266 -11.02 -18.14 -4.88
C GLU A 266 -9.77 -17.61 -4.15
N ARG A 267 -9.97 -16.73 -3.16
CA ARG A 267 -8.88 -16.12 -2.37
C ARG A 267 -8.31 -17.11 -1.36
N LEU A 268 -9.18 -17.90 -0.71
CA LEU A 268 -8.74 -18.96 0.20
C LEU A 268 -7.93 -20.03 -0.54
N THR A 269 -8.34 -20.41 -1.75
CA THR A 269 -7.59 -21.31 -2.64
C THR A 269 -6.20 -20.78 -2.98
N GLU A 270 -6.07 -19.49 -3.30
CA GLU A 270 -4.76 -18.89 -3.58
C GLU A 270 -3.82 -18.94 -2.36
N VAL A 271 -4.34 -18.65 -1.16
CA VAL A 271 -3.55 -18.74 0.07
C VAL A 271 -3.19 -20.20 0.40
N LEU A 272 -4.16 -21.12 0.28
CA LEU A 272 -3.95 -22.55 0.51
C LEU A 272 -2.87 -23.10 -0.41
N ALA A 273 -2.91 -22.76 -1.70
CA ALA A 273 -1.92 -23.21 -2.68
C ALA A 273 -0.50 -22.84 -2.24
N ILE A 274 -0.28 -21.57 -1.87
CA ILE A 274 1.03 -21.05 -1.45
C ILE A 274 1.49 -21.68 -0.13
N LEU A 275 0.59 -21.81 0.86
CA LEU A 275 0.91 -22.46 2.13
C LEU A 275 1.28 -23.93 1.94
N THR A 276 0.56 -24.63 1.08
CA THR A 276 0.77 -26.05 0.75
C THR A 276 2.09 -26.24 0.01
N GLU A 277 2.38 -25.40 -0.99
CA GLU A 277 3.66 -25.38 -1.68
C GLU A 277 4.84 -25.29 -0.69
N GLN A 278 4.80 -24.32 0.22
CA GLN A 278 5.86 -24.12 1.20
C GLN A 278 5.94 -25.26 2.22
N LEU A 279 4.79 -25.83 2.62
CA LEU A 279 4.74 -27.02 3.47
C LEU A 279 5.45 -28.21 2.81
N LEU A 280 5.13 -28.48 1.53
CA LEU A 280 5.71 -29.57 0.74
C LEU A 280 7.21 -29.38 0.48
N ASP A 281 7.66 -28.14 0.32
CA ASP A 281 9.06 -27.83 0.05
C ASP A 281 9.95 -27.88 1.29
N ARG A 282 9.42 -27.55 2.47
CA ARG A 282 10.22 -27.35 3.68
C ARG A 282 10.10 -28.49 4.69
N GLN A 283 8.98 -29.20 4.75
CA GLN A 283 8.80 -30.30 5.70
C GLN A 283 9.36 -31.60 5.14
N ARG A 284 10.26 -32.22 5.91
CA ARG A 284 10.93 -33.47 5.51
C ARG A 284 10.11 -34.72 5.78
N ASP A 285 9.24 -34.68 6.79
CA ASP A 285 8.40 -35.83 7.13
C ASP A 285 7.19 -35.89 6.20
N LYS A 286 7.35 -36.64 5.11
CA LYS A 286 6.31 -36.88 4.11
C LYS A 286 5.02 -37.45 4.70
N LYS A 287 5.11 -38.33 5.71
CA LYS A 287 3.91 -38.94 6.33
C LYS A 287 3.14 -37.91 7.14
N GLN A 288 3.86 -37.08 7.88
CA GLN A 288 3.25 -35.98 8.63
C GLN A 288 2.60 -34.97 7.70
N VAL A 289 3.27 -34.57 6.62
CA VAL A 289 2.72 -33.65 5.62
C VAL A 289 1.45 -34.22 5.02
N TYR A 290 1.48 -35.47 4.53
CA TYR A 290 0.29 -36.12 3.97
C TYR A 290 -0.88 -36.17 4.95
N SER A 291 -0.62 -36.47 6.22
CA SER A 291 -1.64 -36.50 7.26
C SER A 291 -2.30 -35.14 7.50
N LYS A 292 -1.54 -34.04 7.36
CA LYS A 292 -2.09 -32.67 7.43
C LYS A 292 -2.97 -32.37 6.22
N LEU A 293 -2.49 -32.68 5.01
CA LEU A 293 -3.28 -32.46 3.79
C LEU A 293 -4.62 -33.21 3.85
N LEU A 294 -4.65 -34.43 4.42
CA LEU A 294 -5.88 -35.22 4.52
C LEU A 294 -6.91 -34.56 5.43
N ARG A 295 -6.47 -33.98 6.55
CA ARG A 295 -7.37 -33.24 7.46
C ARG A 295 -7.95 -32.00 6.79
N ILE A 296 -7.12 -31.25 6.06
CA ILE A 296 -7.59 -30.09 5.29
C ILE A 296 -8.68 -30.51 4.29
N ASP A 297 -8.45 -31.58 3.53
CA ASP A 297 -9.42 -32.09 2.54
C ASP A 297 -10.72 -32.59 3.18
N ASP A 298 -10.61 -33.31 4.31
CA ASP A 298 -11.77 -33.83 5.05
C ASP A 298 -12.63 -32.69 5.65
N GLU A 299 -12.01 -31.57 6.07
CA GLU A 299 -12.69 -30.43 6.69
C GLU A 299 -13.14 -29.35 5.69
N LYS A 300 -12.45 -29.22 4.55
CA LYS A 300 -12.63 -28.14 3.58
C LYS A 300 -12.90 -28.72 2.19
N LEU A 301 -14.17 -28.90 1.85
CA LEU A 301 -14.62 -29.50 0.58
C LEU A 301 -14.08 -28.79 -0.69
N TRP A 302 -13.72 -27.51 -0.59
CA TRP A 302 -13.14 -26.72 -1.68
C TRP A 302 -11.62 -26.92 -1.87
N ALA A 303 -10.94 -27.55 -0.90
CA ALA A 303 -9.48 -27.64 -0.89
C ALA A 303 -8.92 -28.72 -1.83
N GLY A 304 -9.66 -29.83 -2.03
CA GLY A 304 -9.12 -31.06 -2.64
C GLY A 304 -8.42 -30.86 -3.98
N GLN A 305 -9.04 -30.13 -4.91
CA GLN A 305 -8.42 -29.86 -6.23
C GLN A 305 -7.10 -29.08 -6.09
N THR A 306 -7.05 -28.11 -5.17
CA THR A 306 -5.85 -27.31 -4.91
C THR A 306 -4.72 -28.18 -4.36
N LEU A 307 -5.04 -29.07 -3.42
CA LEU A 307 -4.06 -30.00 -2.83
C LEU A 307 -3.49 -30.97 -3.86
N VAL A 308 -4.34 -31.50 -4.76
CA VAL A 308 -3.90 -32.35 -5.89
C VAL A 308 -2.93 -31.58 -6.78
N LEU A 309 -3.28 -30.35 -7.18
CA LEU A 309 -2.42 -29.53 -8.04
C LEU A 309 -1.06 -29.22 -7.40
N GLU A 310 -1.01 -28.92 -6.11
CA GLU A 310 0.26 -28.65 -5.43
C GLU A 310 1.12 -29.90 -5.24
N LEU A 311 0.52 -31.07 -5.03
CA LEU A 311 1.24 -32.36 -5.04
C LEU A 311 1.84 -32.67 -6.42
N LEU A 312 1.08 -32.43 -7.50
CA LEU A 312 1.54 -32.60 -8.87
C LEU A 312 2.71 -31.66 -9.19
N LYS A 313 2.59 -30.36 -8.90
CA LYS A 313 3.69 -29.39 -9.05
C LYS A 313 4.93 -29.80 -8.24
N LYS A 314 4.74 -30.31 -7.02
CA LYS A 314 5.86 -30.80 -6.21
C LYS A 314 6.52 -32.02 -6.85
N ALA A 315 5.74 -32.95 -7.39
CA ALA A 315 6.27 -34.10 -8.15
C ALA A 315 7.06 -33.63 -9.37
N GLU A 316 6.52 -32.70 -10.15
CA GLU A 316 7.17 -32.11 -11.33
C GLU A 316 8.51 -31.47 -10.96
N ARG A 317 8.54 -30.61 -9.93
CA ARG A 317 9.76 -29.92 -9.50
C ARG A 317 10.82 -30.85 -8.90
N SER A 318 10.41 -31.84 -8.11
CA SER A 318 11.35 -32.72 -7.40
C SER A 318 11.74 -33.99 -8.18
N GLY A 319 10.92 -34.44 -9.13
CA GLY A 319 11.06 -35.74 -9.77
C GLY A 319 10.71 -36.92 -8.85
N ASP A 320 10.06 -36.67 -7.72
CA ASP A 320 9.81 -37.69 -6.71
C ASP A 320 8.43 -38.31 -6.90
N ARG A 321 8.42 -39.58 -7.33
CA ARG A 321 7.23 -40.40 -7.61
C ARG A 321 6.25 -40.42 -6.43
N TRP A 322 6.72 -40.29 -5.19
CA TRP A 322 5.83 -40.33 -4.02
C TRP A 322 4.76 -39.23 -4.06
N PHE A 323 5.09 -38.02 -4.50
CA PHE A 323 4.11 -36.93 -4.58
C PHE A 323 3.08 -37.18 -5.69
N LEU A 324 3.50 -37.77 -6.81
CA LEU A 324 2.61 -38.15 -7.90
C LEU A 324 1.61 -39.23 -7.47
N GLU A 325 2.08 -40.28 -6.78
CA GLU A 325 1.22 -41.32 -6.21
C GLU A 325 0.22 -40.74 -5.21
N LYS A 326 0.66 -39.82 -4.35
CA LYS A 326 -0.23 -39.15 -3.40
C LYS A 326 -1.24 -38.22 -4.05
N ALA A 327 -0.91 -37.58 -5.17
CA ALA A 327 -1.88 -36.81 -5.94
C ALA A 327 -3.01 -37.71 -6.48
N PHE A 328 -2.68 -38.92 -6.99
CA PHE A 328 -3.69 -39.88 -7.43
C PHE A 328 -4.55 -40.41 -6.29
N GLU A 329 -3.94 -40.77 -5.16
CA GLU A 329 -4.68 -41.17 -3.97
C GLU A 329 -5.65 -40.08 -3.49
N PHE A 330 -5.21 -38.81 -3.47
CA PHE A 330 -6.07 -37.68 -3.12
C PHE A 330 -7.23 -37.50 -4.10
N ASN A 331 -6.92 -37.50 -5.40
CA ASN A 331 -7.95 -37.32 -6.42
C ASN A 331 -9.02 -38.43 -6.36
N ALA A 332 -8.61 -39.68 -6.09
CA ALA A 332 -9.54 -40.81 -5.95
C ALA A 332 -10.45 -40.72 -4.71
N ARG A 333 -10.10 -39.89 -3.71
CA ARG A 333 -10.94 -39.64 -2.52
C ARG A 333 -12.02 -38.58 -2.74
N GLY A 334 -11.89 -37.75 -3.77
CA GLY A 334 -12.80 -36.64 -4.02
C GLY A 334 -14.26 -37.10 -4.17
N VAL A 335 -15.14 -36.54 -3.34
CA VAL A 335 -16.59 -36.81 -3.38
C VAL A 335 -17.26 -35.79 -4.31
N GLY A 336 -17.10 -35.94 -5.62
CA GLY A 336 -17.74 -35.06 -6.61
C GLY A 336 -17.21 -35.24 -8.05
N GLU A 337 -17.95 -34.70 -9.03
CA GLU A 337 -17.56 -34.60 -10.45
C GLU A 337 -16.39 -33.62 -10.68
N THR A 338 -15.37 -33.63 -9.83
CA THR A 338 -14.17 -32.81 -10.03
C THR A 338 -13.38 -33.45 -11.17
N GLN A 339 -13.34 -32.77 -12.31
CA GLN A 339 -12.63 -33.26 -13.49
C GLN A 339 -11.15 -33.47 -13.15
N LEU A 340 -10.63 -34.66 -13.43
CA LEU A 340 -9.23 -35.01 -13.27
C LEU A 340 -8.35 -33.95 -13.98
N PRO A 341 -7.34 -33.37 -13.30
CA PRO A 341 -6.39 -32.43 -13.91
C PRO A 341 -5.40 -33.19 -14.79
N ILE A 342 -5.91 -33.76 -15.89
CA ILE A 342 -5.21 -34.76 -16.70
C ILE A 342 -3.97 -34.19 -17.40
N GLU A 343 -3.99 -32.90 -17.74
CA GLU A 343 -2.84 -32.21 -18.33
C GLU A 343 -1.70 -32.09 -17.31
N GLU A 344 -2.00 -31.65 -16.09
CA GLU A 344 -1.04 -31.52 -15.01
C GLU A 344 -0.49 -32.88 -14.55
N ILE A 345 -1.33 -33.93 -14.59
CA ILE A 345 -0.92 -35.32 -14.33
C ILE A 345 0.11 -35.76 -15.37
N VAL A 346 -0.15 -35.54 -16.66
CA VAL A 346 0.76 -35.92 -17.75
C VAL A 346 2.07 -35.16 -17.64
N LEU A 347 2.02 -33.84 -17.44
CA LEU A 347 3.23 -33.00 -17.27
C LEU A 347 4.08 -33.46 -16.08
N SER A 348 3.44 -33.70 -14.93
CA SER A 348 4.12 -34.18 -13.73
C SER A 348 4.71 -35.57 -13.95
N GLY A 349 3.97 -36.47 -14.62
CA GLY A 349 4.43 -37.81 -14.96
C GLY A 349 5.68 -37.78 -15.83
N ILE A 350 5.67 -36.96 -16.89
CA ILE A 350 6.82 -36.76 -17.78
C ILE A 350 8.04 -36.29 -16.98
N ALA A 351 7.89 -35.23 -16.19
CA ALA A 351 8.99 -34.67 -15.40
C ALA A 351 9.57 -35.68 -14.38
N VAL A 352 8.72 -36.52 -13.79
CA VAL A 352 9.19 -37.60 -12.90
C VAL A 352 9.95 -38.66 -13.69
N VAL A 353 9.52 -39.05 -14.89
CA VAL A 353 10.26 -39.99 -15.74
C VAL A 353 11.61 -39.42 -16.16
N GLU A 354 11.67 -38.16 -16.60
CA GLU A 354 12.91 -37.49 -16.99
C GLU A 354 13.95 -37.49 -15.85
N LYS A 355 13.51 -37.31 -14.60
CA LYS A 355 14.40 -37.24 -13.43
C LYS A 355 14.73 -38.60 -12.83
N SER A 356 13.79 -39.55 -12.86
CA SER A 356 13.96 -40.87 -12.25
C SER A 356 14.47 -41.95 -13.21
N GLY A 357 14.34 -41.74 -14.52
CA GLY A 357 14.66 -42.72 -15.56
C GLY A 357 13.69 -43.90 -15.63
N ASN A 358 12.54 -43.86 -14.93
CA ASN A 358 11.59 -44.97 -14.87
C ASN A 358 10.31 -44.70 -15.69
N PRO A 359 10.19 -45.24 -16.92
CA PRO A 359 9.06 -44.95 -17.81
C PRO A 359 7.74 -45.62 -17.39
N THR A 360 7.75 -46.54 -16.41
CA THR A 360 6.52 -47.26 -16.00
C THR A 360 5.44 -46.30 -15.51
N ILE A 361 5.82 -45.14 -15.00
CA ILE A 361 4.90 -44.11 -14.49
C ILE A 361 3.95 -43.61 -15.59
N LEU A 362 4.44 -43.49 -16.83
CA LEU A 362 3.61 -43.04 -17.94
C LEU A 362 2.62 -44.12 -18.39
N LEU A 363 2.95 -45.39 -18.17
CA LEU A 363 2.01 -46.50 -18.40
C LEU A 363 0.84 -46.46 -17.40
N ASP A 364 1.10 -46.03 -16.16
CA ASP A 364 0.07 -45.86 -15.13
C ASP A 364 -0.87 -44.67 -15.45
N ILE A 365 -0.42 -43.70 -16.27
CA ILE A 365 -1.19 -42.49 -16.66
C ILE A 365 -2.04 -42.71 -17.92
N THR A 366 -1.58 -43.54 -18.87
CA THR A 366 -2.29 -43.84 -20.12
C THR A 366 -3.79 -44.16 -19.94
N PRO A 367 -4.21 -45.04 -19.01
CA PRO A 367 -5.64 -45.33 -18.80
C PRO A 367 -6.45 -44.09 -18.40
N LEU A 368 -5.86 -43.19 -17.61
CA LEU A 368 -6.53 -41.97 -17.16
C LEU A 368 -6.80 -41.01 -18.33
N ILE A 369 -5.90 -40.99 -19.33
CA ILE A 369 -6.08 -40.21 -20.56
C ILE A 369 -7.25 -40.75 -21.36
N ASP A 370 -7.32 -42.08 -21.54
CA ASP A 370 -8.39 -42.73 -22.30
C ASP A 370 -9.77 -42.55 -21.63
N GLU A 371 -9.82 -42.53 -20.30
CA GLU A 371 -11.05 -42.39 -19.54
C GLU A 371 -11.54 -40.93 -19.43
N SER A 372 -10.63 -39.95 -19.44
CA SER A 372 -10.94 -38.55 -19.11
C SER A 372 -10.91 -37.57 -20.29
N CYS A 373 -10.42 -37.98 -21.46
CA CYS A 373 -10.23 -37.10 -22.62
C CYS A 373 -11.03 -37.55 -23.84
N ASP A 374 -11.38 -36.59 -24.71
CA ASP A 374 -11.77 -36.91 -26.08
C ASP A 374 -10.56 -37.37 -26.93
N ALA A 375 -10.83 -37.93 -28.10
CA ALA A 375 -9.79 -38.48 -28.98
C ALA A 375 -8.76 -37.44 -29.44
N ALA A 376 -9.14 -36.16 -29.58
CA ALA A 376 -8.24 -35.11 -30.02
C ALA A 376 -7.26 -34.72 -28.90
N LYS A 377 -7.79 -34.53 -27.69
CA LYS A 377 -7.01 -34.22 -26.49
C LYS A 377 -6.12 -35.40 -26.08
N ALA A 378 -6.62 -36.62 -26.14
CA ALA A 378 -5.83 -37.83 -25.89
C ALA A 378 -4.64 -37.94 -26.86
N ALA A 379 -4.86 -37.74 -28.16
CA ALA A 379 -3.78 -37.78 -29.16
C ALA A 379 -2.71 -36.70 -28.90
N GLN A 380 -3.09 -35.51 -28.44
CA GLN A 380 -2.15 -34.46 -28.06
C GLN A 380 -1.30 -34.86 -26.85
N LEU A 381 -1.92 -35.40 -25.80
CA LEU A 381 -1.22 -35.84 -24.58
C LEU A 381 -0.28 -37.04 -24.86
N TYR A 382 -0.71 -38.00 -25.67
CA TYR A 382 0.16 -39.11 -26.09
C TYR A 382 1.37 -38.65 -26.89
N ARG A 383 1.20 -37.62 -27.72
CA ARG A 383 2.33 -37.03 -28.43
C ARG A 383 3.34 -36.39 -27.47
N GLN A 384 2.87 -35.64 -26.47
CA GLN A 384 3.76 -35.07 -25.43
C GLN A 384 4.54 -36.16 -24.68
N ILE A 385 3.88 -37.26 -24.33
CA ILE A 385 4.52 -38.43 -23.69
C ILE A 385 5.59 -39.03 -24.61
N THR A 386 5.28 -39.21 -25.90
CA THR A 386 6.20 -39.80 -26.87
C THR A 386 7.41 -38.91 -27.13
N ASP A 387 7.19 -37.59 -27.26
CA ASP A 387 8.25 -36.60 -27.45
C ASP A 387 9.21 -36.57 -26.24
N ALA A 388 8.70 -36.78 -25.02
CA ALA A 388 9.52 -36.83 -23.80
C ALA A 388 10.26 -38.16 -23.57
N LEU A 389 9.80 -39.25 -24.20
CA LEU A 389 10.42 -40.58 -24.13
C LEU A 389 11.44 -40.85 -25.25
N SER A 390 11.54 -39.94 -26.23
CA SER A 390 12.46 -40.01 -27.38
C SER A 390 13.79 -39.34 -27.05
#